data_AF-A0A560R9Q6-F1
#
_entry.id   AF-A0A560R9Q6-F1
#
_cell.length_a   1.000
_cell.length_b   1.000
_cell.length_c   1.000
_cell.angle_alpha   90.00
_cell.angle_beta   90.00
_cell.angle_gamma   90.00
#
_symmetry.space_group_name_H-M   'P 1'
#
loop_
_entity.id
_entity.type
_entity.pdbx_description
1 polymer ?
#
loop_
_entity_poly.entity_id
_entity_poly.type
_entity_poly.pdbx_seq_one_letter_code
_entity_poly.pdbx_strand_id
1 'polypeptide(L)'
;MAISLNAAFIQPSAAQLSQSSQPLTAKTLSEDLQKTAININPAAIYHPSDETPATSLTIESIETWIGRSQSPDFPQVAERHKNAHQSLKFSFEEFQSALAHAYPDLADKKFGFTLQADGSLKALNSSGQLSSSDMNRLNNLLNASSSLKAAASSYRDASIDLVAADSVWGGSYVGGYNLNKDNFASTIDLGALFLKKGSVPNAETLNGFFSSQLWSKGERMTQATEAQMLSERNKVDVTA
;
A
#
# COMPACT_ATOMS: atom_id res chain seq x y z
N MET A 1 12.00 -32.93 -44.11
CA MET A 1 12.50 -33.57 -42.88
C MET A 1 11.64 -33.09 -41.72
N ALA A 2 10.86 -33.99 -41.13
CA ALA A 2 9.98 -33.69 -40.00
C ALA A 2 10.78 -33.82 -38.70
N ILE A 3 10.76 -32.77 -37.86
CA ILE A 3 11.43 -32.76 -36.56
C ILE A 3 10.35 -33.02 -35.51
N SER A 4 10.35 -34.22 -34.96
CA SER A 4 9.45 -34.64 -33.88
C SER A 4 10.05 -34.22 -32.54
N LEU A 5 9.34 -33.39 -31.77
CA LEU A 5 9.73 -33.00 -30.41
C LEU A 5 8.92 -33.84 -29.41
N ASN A 6 9.56 -34.85 -28.83
CA ASN A 6 9.02 -35.55 -27.66
C ASN A 6 9.31 -34.70 -26.42
N ALA A 7 8.29 -34.06 -25.85
CA ALA A 7 8.37 -33.47 -24.52
C ALA A 7 8.06 -34.56 -23.49
N ALA A 8 9.10 -35.12 -22.85
CA ALA A 8 8.91 -35.90 -21.64
C ALA A 8 8.55 -34.95 -20.50
N PHE A 9 7.29 -34.99 -20.07
CA PHE A 9 6.80 -34.26 -18.90
C PHE A 9 7.30 -35.00 -17.65
N ILE A 10 8.31 -34.48 -16.96
CA ILE A 10 8.71 -34.99 -15.64
C ILE A 10 7.79 -34.33 -14.61
N GLN A 11 6.85 -35.09 -14.07
CA GLN A 11 6.04 -34.65 -12.93
C GLN A 11 6.93 -34.57 -11.68
N PRO A 12 6.83 -33.52 -10.86
CA PRO A 12 7.39 -33.55 -9.53
C PRO A 12 6.59 -34.56 -8.69
N SER A 13 7.28 -35.51 -8.07
CA SER A 13 6.67 -36.46 -7.14
C SER A 13 6.02 -35.70 -5.99
N ALA A 14 4.70 -35.72 -5.93
CA ALA A 14 3.95 -35.33 -4.76
C ALA A 14 4.34 -36.29 -3.62
N ALA A 15 4.99 -35.78 -2.58
CA ALA A 15 5.09 -36.51 -1.33
C ALA A 15 3.65 -36.70 -0.79
N GLN A 16 3.14 -37.93 -0.90
CA GLN A 16 1.85 -38.30 -0.31
C GLN A 16 1.99 -38.22 1.21
N LEU A 17 1.32 -37.24 1.82
CA LEU A 17 1.09 -37.21 3.26
C LEU A 17 0.03 -38.27 3.57
N SER A 18 0.42 -39.36 4.22
CA SER A 18 -0.52 -40.35 4.75
C SER A 18 -1.29 -39.74 5.92
N GLN A 19 -2.63 -39.76 5.84
CA GLN A 19 -3.49 -39.45 6.98
C GLN A 19 -3.24 -40.44 8.12
N SER A 20 -3.03 -39.94 9.34
CA SER A 20 -2.98 -40.75 10.56
C SER A 20 -4.36 -41.36 10.84
N SER A 21 -4.43 -42.67 10.98
CA SER A 21 -5.64 -43.41 11.35
C SER A 21 -5.88 -43.44 12.87
N GLN A 22 -5.40 -42.47 13.64
CA GLN A 22 -5.68 -42.41 15.08
C GLN A 22 -7.11 -41.91 15.32
N PRO A 23 -8.01 -42.72 15.92
CA PRO A 23 -9.30 -42.20 16.36
C PRO A 23 -9.08 -41.24 17.53
N LEU A 24 -9.60 -40.02 17.39
CA LEU A 24 -9.67 -39.05 18.48
C LEU A 24 -10.86 -39.39 19.37
N THR A 25 -10.59 -40.00 20.53
CA THR A 25 -11.61 -40.20 21.56
C THR A 25 -11.70 -38.94 22.41
N ALA A 26 -12.81 -38.20 22.31
CA ALA A 26 -13.11 -37.12 23.23
C ALA A 26 -13.38 -37.71 24.62
N LYS A 27 -12.48 -37.45 25.59
CA LYS A 27 -12.67 -37.85 26.98
C LYS A 27 -13.42 -36.75 27.71
N THR A 28 -14.74 -36.90 27.82
CA THR A 28 -15.54 -36.11 28.75
C THR A 28 -15.12 -36.44 30.19
N LEU A 29 -14.94 -35.40 31.01
CA LEU A 29 -14.62 -35.53 32.42
C LEU A 29 -15.80 -36.21 33.14
N SER A 30 -15.64 -37.47 33.54
CA SER A 30 -16.67 -38.22 34.27
C SER A 30 -16.85 -37.67 35.69
N GLU A 31 -18.11 -37.58 36.12
CA GLU A 31 -18.61 -37.06 37.40
C GLU A 31 -18.14 -37.84 38.66
N ASP A 32 -17.23 -38.80 38.54
CA ASP A 32 -16.81 -39.73 39.61
C ASP A 32 -15.67 -39.21 40.50
N LEU A 33 -15.05 -38.05 40.18
CA LEU A 33 -14.06 -37.41 41.08
C LEU A 33 -14.71 -36.47 42.12
N GLN A 34 -16.04 -36.33 42.13
CA GLN A 34 -16.77 -35.44 43.06
C GLN A 34 -17.22 -36.11 44.37
N LYS A 35 -16.95 -37.40 44.60
CA LYS A 35 -17.26 -38.06 45.87
C LYS A 35 -16.13 -38.99 46.27
N THR A 36 -15.82 -39.03 47.58
CA THR A 36 -14.87 -39.93 48.27
C THR A 36 -13.44 -39.34 48.34
N ALA A 37 -12.82 -39.04 49.48
CA ALA A 37 -13.13 -39.28 50.88
C ALA A 37 -12.33 -38.30 51.78
N ILE A 38 -12.72 -38.31 53.05
CA ILE A 38 -12.53 -37.33 54.11
C ILE A 38 -11.27 -37.65 54.94
N ASN A 39 -10.49 -36.59 55.26
CA ASN A 39 -9.79 -36.24 56.51
C ASN A 39 -8.91 -37.27 57.26
N ILE A 40 -7.58 -37.01 57.32
CA ILE A 40 -6.84 -37.14 58.60
C ILE A 40 -5.74 -36.05 58.69
N ASN A 41 -5.85 -35.17 59.70
CA ASN A 41 -4.84 -34.19 60.14
C ASN A 41 -3.82 -34.89 61.08
N PRO A 42 -2.52 -34.51 61.09
CA PRO A 42 -2.02 -33.79 62.26
C PRO A 42 -0.91 -32.78 61.90
N ALA A 43 -1.29 -31.54 61.62
CA ALA A 43 -0.65 -30.31 62.10
C ALA A 43 -1.51 -29.14 61.61
N ALA A 44 -2.40 -28.67 62.46
CA ALA A 44 -3.09 -27.41 62.23
C ALA A 44 -2.05 -26.27 62.29
N ILE A 45 -1.54 -25.84 61.15
CA ILE A 45 -1.04 -24.47 61.02
C ILE A 45 -2.29 -23.61 60.75
N TYR A 46 -2.71 -22.91 61.78
CA TYR A 46 -3.73 -21.88 61.70
C TYR A 46 -3.19 -20.73 60.83
N HIS A 47 -3.68 -20.60 59.61
CA HIS A 47 -3.59 -19.36 58.86
C HIS A 47 -4.84 -18.54 59.21
N PRO A 48 -4.73 -17.35 59.82
CA PRO A 48 -5.88 -16.47 59.93
C PRO A 48 -6.41 -16.21 58.52
N SER A 49 -7.72 -16.28 58.36
CA SER A 49 -8.40 -15.92 57.12
C SER A 49 -8.11 -14.46 56.78
N ASP A 50 -7.05 -14.22 56.03
CA ASP A 50 -7.07 -13.09 55.12
C ASP A 50 -7.94 -13.52 53.94
N GLU A 51 -9.04 -12.80 53.78
CA GLU A 51 -9.91 -12.86 52.61
C GLU A 51 -9.04 -13.02 51.37
N THR A 52 -9.24 -14.12 50.65
CA THR A 52 -8.56 -14.33 49.38
C THR A 52 -8.92 -13.11 48.53
N PRO A 53 -7.98 -12.24 48.13
CA PRO A 53 -8.32 -11.20 47.18
C PRO A 53 -8.77 -11.98 45.96
N ALA A 54 -10.03 -11.82 45.57
CA ALA A 54 -10.50 -12.26 44.29
C ALA A 54 -9.51 -11.67 43.28
N THR A 55 -8.59 -12.50 42.79
CA THR A 55 -7.71 -12.10 41.72
C THR A 55 -8.61 -12.14 40.51
N SER A 56 -9.39 -11.06 40.36
CA SER A 56 -10.00 -10.71 39.09
C SER A 56 -8.85 -10.71 38.12
N LEU A 57 -8.73 -11.76 37.32
CA LEU A 57 -7.87 -11.75 36.15
C LEU A 57 -8.42 -10.60 35.31
N THR A 58 -7.78 -9.43 35.41
CA THR A 58 -8.04 -8.33 34.51
C THR A 58 -7.67 -8.85 33.14
N ILE A 59 -8.66 -9.25 32.36
CA ILE A 59 -8.47 -9.52 30.94
C ILE A 59 -8.23 -8.14 30.32
N GLU A 60 -6.97 -7.72 30.29
CA GLU A 60 -6.57 -6.59 29.46
C GLU A 60 -6.68 -7.05 28.01
N SER A 61 -7.75 -6.64 27.33
CA SER A 61 -7.84 -6.78 25.89
C SER A 61 -6.74 -5.92 25.27
N ILE A 62 -5.68 -6.56 24.77
CA ILE A 62 -4.71 -5.88 23.91
C ILE A 62 -5.40 -5.67 22.56
N GLU A 63 -6.06 -4.54 22.38
CA GLU A 63 -6.57 -4.09 21.08
C GLU A 63 -5.37 -3.74 20.19
N THR A 64 -4.78 -4.74 19.55
CA THR A 64 -3.74 -4.51 18.55
C THR A 64 -4.42 -4.03 17.28
N TRP A 65 -4.15 -2.81 16.85
CA TRP A 65 -4.63 -2.29 15.57
C TRP A 65 -3.96 -3.07 14.42
N ILE A 66 -4.75 -3.90 13.74
CA ILE A 66 -4.31 -4.72 12.58
C ILE A 66 -4.50 -3.93 11.26
N GLY A 67 -5.07 -2.71 11.30
CA GLY A 67 -5.38 -1.92 10.11
C GLY A 67 -6.52 -2.48 9.26
N ARG A 68 -7.00 -1.71 8.28
CA ARG A 68 -8.09 -2.15 7.38
C ARG A 68 -7.68 -3.31 6.49
N SER A 69 -8.66 -4.17 6.19
CA SER A 69 -8.58 -5.14 5.10
C SER A 69 -8.71 -4.44 3.74
N GLN A 70 -8.32 -5.15 2.68
CA GLN A 70 -8.48 -4.65 1.32
C GLN A 70 -9.96 -4.52 1.00
N SER A 71 -10.34 -3.41 0.39
CA SER A 71 -11.72 -3.10 0.05
C SER A 71 -12.22 -4.00 -1.09
N PRO A 72 -13.50 -4.43 -1.11
CA PRO A 72 -14.05 -5.29 -2.17
C PRO A 72 -13.97 -4.69 -3.57
N ASP A 73 -13.93 -3.36 -3.70
CA ASP A 73 -13.82 -2.62 -4.96
C ASP A 73 -12.37 -2.45 -5.44
N PHE A 74 -11.38 -2.92 -4.69
CA PHE A 74 -9.96 -2.78 -5.04
C PHE A 74 -9.62 -3.17 -6.49
N PRO A 75 -10.16 -4.26 -7.08
CA PRO A 75 -9.89 -4.57 -8.49
C PRO A 75 -10.32 -3.47 -9.46
N GLN A 76 -11.45 -2.82 -9.20
CA GLN A 76 -11.94 -1.71 -10.03
C GLN A 76 -11.08 -0.46 -9.85
N VAL A 77 -10.69 -0.17 -8.62
CA VAL A 77 -9.79 0.94 -8.29
C VAL A 77 -8.41 0.74 -8.93
N ALA A 78 -7.86 -0.47 -8.89
CA ALA A 78 -6.59 -0.82 -9.52
C ALA A 78 -6.63 -0.64 -11.04
N GLU A 79 -7.72 -1.03 -11.70
CA GLU A 79 -7.87 -0.82 -13.14
C GLU A 79 -8.03 0.68 -13.48
N ARG A 80 -8.77 1.46 -12.68
CA ARG A 80 -8.85 2.92 -12.83
C ARG A 80 -7.47 3.58 -12.70
N HIS A 81 -6.70 3.18 -11.69
CA HIS A 81 -5.33 3.67 -11.50
C HIS A 81 -4.43 3.35 -12.69
N LYS A 82 -4.50 2.13 -13.22
CA LYS A 82 -3.76 1.71 -14.42
C LYS A 82 -4.15 2.54 -15.66
N ASN A 83 -5.44 2.79 -15.86
CA ASN A 83 -5.93 3.61 -16.98
C ASN A 83 -5.49 5.08 -16.83
N ALA A 84 -5.53 5.63 -15.62
CA ALA A 84 -5.03 6.97 -15.33
C ALA A 84 -3.51 7.05 -15.55
N HIS A 85 -2.76 6.01 -15.18
CA HIS A 85 -1.32 5.93 -15.42
C HIS A 85 -0.99 5.97 -16.92
N GLN A 86 -1.72 5.22 -17.73
CA GLN A 86 -1.55 5.24 -19.19
C GLN A 86 -1.91 6.60 -19.79
N SER A 87 -3.01 7.21 -19.35
CA SER A 87 -3.42 8.53 -19.80
C SER A 87 -2.37 9.60 -19.47
N LEU A 88 -1.85 9.57 -18.24
CA LEU A 88 -0.77 10.45 -17.81
C LEU A 88 0.49 10.24 -18.65
N LYS A 89 0.87 8.99 -18.92
CA LYS A 89 2.01 8.67 -19.78
C LYS A 89 1.88 9.33 -21.15
N PHE A 90 0.74 9.16 -21.82
CA PHE A 90 0.52 9.73 -23.15
C PHE A 90 0.55 11.25 -23.15
N SER A 91 -0.14 11.90 -22.20
CA SER A 91 -0.10 13.37 -22.09
C SER A 91 1.29 13.90 -21.76
N PHE A 92 2.09 13.15 -21.00
CA PHE A 92 3.47 13.54 -20.70
C PHE A 92 4.40 13.36 -21.92
N GLU A 93 4.25 12.28 -22.69
CA GLU A 93 5.01 12.08 -23.94
C GLU A 93 4.68 13.16 -24.99
N GLU A 94 3.40 13.57 -25.08
CA GLU A 94 2.97 14.69 -25.91
C GLU A 94 3.61 16.01 -25.45
N PHE A 95 3.57 16.28 -24.14
CA PHE A 95 4.22 17.46 -23.56
C PHE A 95 5.73 17.47 -23.83
N GLN A 96 6.42 16.34 -23.64
CA GLN A 96 7.86 16.23 -23.92
C GLN A 96 8.17 16.47 -25.41
N SER A 97 7.32 15.98 -26.31
CA SER A 97 7.48 16.21 -27.76
C SER A 97 7.33 17.69 -28.12
N ALA A 98 6.31 18.37 -27.56
CA ALA A 98 6.12 19.81 -27.74
C ALA A 98 7.27 20.62 -27.12
N LEU A 99 7.77 20.21 -25.95
CA LEU A 99 8.91 20.84 -25.28
C LEU A 99 10.18 20.70 -26.11
N ALA A 100 10.46 19.53 -26.66
CA ALA A 100 11.64 19.30 -27.52
C ALA A 100 11.60 20.13 -28.81
N HIS A 101 10.41 20.35 -29.37
CA HIS A 101 10.25 21.18 -30.56
C HIS A 101 10.43 22.68 -30.27
N ALA A 102 9.87 23.18 -29.18
CA ALA A 102 9.83 24.62 -28.88
C ALA A 102 11.00 25.11 -28.00
N TYR A 103 11.56 24.25 -27.15
CA TYR A 103 12.61 24.55 -26.18
C TYR A 103 13.59 23.37 -26.04
N PRO A 104 14.38 23.06 -27.09
CA PRO A 104 15.30 21.92 -27.07
C PRO A 104 16.27 21.95 -25.88
N ASP A 105 16.78 23.13 -25.52
CA ASP A 105 17.67 23.32 -24.36
C ASP A 105 17.04 22.91 -23.01
N LEU A 106 15.70 23.04 -22.88
CA LEU A 106 14.97 22.60 -21.69
C LEU A 106 14.65 21.11 -21.76
N ALA A 107 14.35 20.59 -22.95
CA ALA A 107 14.04 19.18 -23.17
C ALA A 107 15.23 18.26 -22.93
N ASP A 108 16.45 18.74 -23.20
CA ASP A 108 17.70 18.00 -22.96
C ASP A 108 18.05 17.90 -21.47
N LYS A 109 17.45 18.73 -20.61
CA LYS A 109 17.65 18.71 -19.16
C LYS A 109 16.75 17.66 -18.51
N LYS A 110 17.28 16.95 -17.52
CA LYS A 110 16.47 16.04 -16.69
C LYS A 110 15.65 16.84 -15.68
N PHE A 111 14.33 16.70 -15.73
CA PHE A 111 13.41 17.25 -14.73
C PHE A 111 12.34 16.23 -14.34
N GLY A 112 11.91 16.29 -13.08
CA GLY A 112 10.69 15.65 -12.61
C GLY A 112 9.55 16.67 -12.57
N PHE A 113 8.36 16.22 -12.21
CA PHE A 113 7.25 17.13 -11.92
C PHE A 113 6.24 16.46 -11.00
N THR A 114 5.42 17.26 -10.34
CA THR A 114 4.35 16.77 -9.46
C THR A 114 3.10 17.64 -9.57
N LEU A 115 2.03 17.20 -8.91
CA LEU A 115 0.76 17.92 -8.81
C LEU A 115 0.55 18.40 -7.38
N GLN A 116 0.36 19.70 -7.23
CA GLN A 116 0.06 20.34 -5.95
C GLN A 116 -1.41 20.10 -5.53
N ALA A 117 -1.71 20.36 -4.25
CA ALA A 117 -3.06 20.18 -3.70
C ALA A 117 -4.12 20.99 -4.47
N ASP A 118 -3.76 22.21 -4.91
CA ASP A 118 -4.58 23.11 -5.73
C ASP A 118 -4.77 22.65 -7.20
N GLY A 119 -4.14 21.53 -7.57
CA GLY A 119 -4.17 20.97 -8.92
C GLY A 119 -3.21 21.64 -9.89
N SER A 120 -2.34 22.56 -9.46
CA SER A 120 -1.27 23.11 -10.30
C SER A 120 -0.10 22.13 -10.43
N LEU A 121 0.52 22.09 -11.59
CA LEU A 121 1.72 21.29 -11.83
C LEU A 121 2.96 22.06 -11.39
N LYS A 122 3.94 21.35 -10.82
CA LYS A 122 5.21 21.94 -10.36
C LYS A 122 6.37 21.10 -10.84
N ALA A 123 7.33 21.73 -11.51
CA ALA A 123 8.58 21.12 -11.91
C ALA A 123 9.44 20.78 -10.68
N LEU A 124 10.22 19.70 -10.79
CA LEU A 124 11.16 19.23 -9.78
C LEU A 124 12.56 19.21 -10.37
N ASN A 125 13.51 19.80 -9.65
CA ASN A 125 14.93 19.84 -10.03
C ASN A 125 15.70 18.65 -9.43
N SER A 126 15.20 17.43 -9.66
CA SER A 126 15.76 16.21 -9.06
C SER A 126 17.21 15.94 -9.51
N SER A 127 17.64 16.51 -10.64
CA SER A 127 18.98 16.36 -11.21
C SER A 127 19.95 17.51 -10.88
N GLY A 128 19.45 18.62 -10.31
CA GLY A 128 20.23 19.84 -10.11
C GLY A 128 20.56 20.63 -11.39
N GLN A 129 20.05 20.22 -12.56
CA GLN A 129 20.39 20.83 -13.85
C GLN A 129 19.55 22.08 -14.20
N LEU A 130 18.48 22.35 -13.46
CA LEU A 130 17.56 23.45 -13.76
C LEU A 130 17.96 24.72 -13.01
N SER A 131 18.11 25.82 -13.74
CA SER A 131 18.19 27.16 -13.17
C SER A 131 16.82 27.66 -12.70
N SER A 132 16.79 28.74 -11.92
CA SER A 132 15.52 29.36 -11.50
C SER A 132 14.66 29.80 -12.70
N SER A 133 15.28 30.26 -13.79
CA SER A 133 14.58 30.59 -15.03
C SER A 133 14.01 29.36 -15.74
N ASP A 134 14.74 28.25 -15.75
CA ASP A 134 14.25 26.98 -16.32
C ASP A 134 13.04 26.48 -15.53
N MET A 135 13.12 26.52 -14.20
CA MET A 135 12.02 26.14 -13.30
C MET A 135 10.77 26.97 -13.57
N ASN A 136 10.90 28.30 -13.64
CA ASN A 136 9.78 29.19 -13.94
C ASN A 136 9.18 28.90 -15.32
N ARG A 137 10.01 28.65 -16.33
CA ARG A 137 9.55 28.31 -17.68
C ARG A 137 8.81 26.98 -17.71
N LEU A 138 9.37 25.94 -17.09
CA LEU A 138 8.74 24.62 -16.99
C LEU A 138 7.41 24.70 -16.25
N ASN A 139 7.34 25.41 -15.12
CA ASN A 139 6.08 25.59 -14.39
C ASN A 139 5.00 26.24 -15.28
N ASN A 140 5.34 27.27 -16.05
CA ASN A 140 4.39 27.91 -16.95
C ASN A 140 3.94 26.96 -18.07
N LEU A 141 4.87 26.23 -18.68
CA LEU A 141 4.56 25.30 -19.78
C LEU A 141 3.73 24.10 -19.29
N LEU A 142 4.07 23.53 -18.13
CA LEU A 142 3.33 22.44 -17.50
C LEU A 142 1.88 22.86 -17.25
N ASN A 143 1.68 24.04 -16.62
CA ASN A 143 0.34 24.53 -16.29
C ASN A 143 -0.45 25.06 -17.50
N ALA A 144 0.22 25.37 -18.62
CA ALA A 144 -0.44 25.69 -19.88
C ALA A 144 -1.02 24.44 -20.57
N SER A 145 -0.53 23.24 -20.25
CA SER A 145 -1.04 21.99 -20.80
C SER A 145 -2.27 21.51 -20.03
N SER A 146 -3.46 21.81 -20.57
CA SER A 146 -4.73 21.38 -19.98
C SER A 146 -4.89 19.85 -19.95
N SER A 147 -4.43 19.16 -21.00
CA SER A 147 -4.46 17.69 -21.08
C SER A 147 -3.58 17.05 -20.02
N LEU A 148 -2.33 17.51 -19.88
CA LEU A 148 -1.41 17.00 -18.85
C LEU A 148 -1.93 17.28 -17.44
N LYS A 149 -2.47 18.47 -17.19
CA LYS A 149 -3.05 18.82 -15.89
C LYS A 149 -4.24 17.94 -15.52
N ALA A 150 -5.13 17.68 -16.48
CA ALA A 150 -6.27 16.78 -16.28
C ALA A 150 -5.83 15.34 -16.03
N ALA A 151 -4.87 14.82 -16.82
CA ALA A 151 -4.34 13.48 -16.66
C ALA A 151 -3.61 13.30 -15.33
N ALA A 152 -2.80 14.28 -14.92
CA ALA A 152 -2.12 14.27 -13.63
C ALA A 152 -3.11 14.31 -12.45
N SER A 153 -4.18 15.11 -12.56
CA SER A 153 -5.24 15.16 -11.55
C SER A 153 -5.97 13.84 -11.41
N SER A 154 -6.37 13.24 -12.54
CA SER A 154 -7.01 11.91 -12.56
C SER A 154 -6.08 10.84 -11.99
N TYR A 155 -4.78 10.88 -12.31
CA TYR A 155 -3.81 9.95 -11.75
C TYR A 155 -3.65 10.13 -10.24
N ARG A 156 -3.51 11.36 -9.73
CA ARG A 156 -3.45 11.64 -8.29
C ARG A 156 -4.64 11.03 -7.57
N ASP A 157 -5.85 11.35 -8.04
CA ASP A 157 -7.08 10.95 -7.38
C ASP A 157 -7.21 9.41 -7.40
N ALA A 158 -6.88 8.75 -8.52
CA ALA A 158 -6.86 7.29 -8.61
C ALA A 158 -5.76 6.64 -7.74
N SER A 159 -4.60 7.29 -7.55
CA SER A 159 -3.54 6.81 -6.66
C SER A 159 -3.94 6.90 -5.19
N ILE A 160 -4.63 7.98 -4.80
CA ILE A 160 -5.20 8.14 -3.46
C ILE A 160 -6.24 7.04 -3.21
N ASP A 161 -7.14 6.80 -4.17
CA ASP A 161 -8.14 5.74 -4.06
C ASP A 161 -7.50 4.36 -3.96
N LEU A 162 -6.43 4.11 -4.74
CA LEU A 162 -5.69 2.84 -4.71
C LEU A 162 -5.09 2.57 -3.33
N VAL A 163 -4.41 3.56 -2.76
CA VAL A 163 -3.82 3.45 -1.42
C VAL A 163 -4.92 3.24 -0.38
N ALA A 164 -6.01 4.00 -0.46
CA ALA A 164 -7.13 3.88 0.47
C ALA A 164 -7.86 2.53 0.38
N ALA A 165 -7.99 1.95 -0.82
CA ALA A 165 -8.65 0.67 -1.04
C ALA A 165 -7.78 -0.55 -0.70
N ASP A 166 -6.45 -0.41 -0.65
CA ASP A 166 -5.55 -1.51 -0.29
C ASP A 166 -5.53 -1.78 1.22
N SER A 167 -5.20 -3.00 1.62
CA SER A 167 -5.06 -3.35 3.04
C SER A 167 -3.78 -2.77 3.64
N VAL A 168 -3.81 -2.42 4.93
CA VAL A 168 -2.59 -2.04 5.67
C VAL A 168 -1.57 -3.18 5.72
N TRP A 169 -2.05 -4.41 5.87
CA TRP A 169 -1.24 -5.63 5.94
C TRP A 169 -1.75 -6.70 4.98
N GLY A 170 -0.84 -7.36 4.27
CA GLY A 170 -1.13 -8.52 3.41
C GLY A 170 -1.61 -8.20 1.98
N GLY A 171 -1.74 -6.92 1.62
CA GLY A 171 -2.16 -6.47 0.29
C GLY A 171 -1.00 -6.16 -0.65
N SER A 172 -1.18 -5.18 -1.53
CA SER A 172 -0.15 -4.74 -2.48
C SER A 172 0.96 -3.90 -1.85
N TYR A 173 1.00 -3.84 -0.51
CA TYR A 173 1.92 -3.04 0.32
C TYR A 173 1.79 -1.52 0.14
N VAL A 174 0.76 -1.03 -0.56
CA VAL A 174 0.51 0.41 -0.70
C VAL A 174 -0.48 0.92 0.34
N GLY A 175 -1.33 0.05 0.89
CA GLY A 175 -2.31 0.42 1.92
C GLY A 175 -1.73 0.76 3.30
N GLY A 176 -0.47 0.42 3.54
CA GLY A 176 0.30 0.81 4.73
C GLY A 176 0.74 2.27 4.76
N TYR A 177 0.36 3.07 3.75
CA TYR A 177 0.69 4.48 3.62
C TYR A 177 -0.56 5.35 3.64
N ASN A 178 -0.39 6.60 4.04
CA ASN A 178 -1.38 7.66 3.93
C ASN A 178 -1.01 8.56 2.75
N LEU A 179 -1.82 8.56 1.70
CA LEU A 179 -1.65 9.43 0.53
C LEU A 179 -2.91 10.28 0.37
N ASN A 180 -2.75 11.59 0.31
CA ASN A 180 -3.83 12.55 0.15
C ASN A 180 -3.37 13.74 -0.71
N LYS A 181 -4.24 14.72 -0.95
CA LYS A 181 -3.92 15.86 -1.83
C LYS A 181 -2.80 16.75 -1.26
N ASP A 182 -2.64 16.79 0.06
CA ASP A 182 -1.68 17.67 0.72
C ASP A 182 -0.26 17.11 0.67
N ASN A 183 -0.11 15.79 0.83
CA ASN A 183 1.20 15.12 0.80
C ASN A 183 1.57 14.55 -0.59
N PHE A 184 0.66 14.53 -1.56
CA PHE A 184 0.93 13.97 -2.89
C PHE A 184 2.16 14.62 -3.55
N ALA A 185 2.27 15.94 -3.46
CA ALA A 185 3.34 16.70 -4.10
C ALA A 185 4.73 16.38 -3.53
N SER A 186 4.82 16.08 -2.23
CA SER A 186 6.08 15.70 -1.58
C SER A 186 6.38 14.20 -1.74
N THR A 187 5.35 13.37 -1.94
CA THR A 187 5.51 11.92 -2.06
C THR A 187 5.74 11.46 -3.50
N ILE A 188 5.04 11.99 -4.49
CA ILE A 188 5.03 11.46 -5.87
C ILE A 188 5.66 12.45 -6.86
N ASP A 189 6.74 12.00 -7.52
CA ASP A 189 7.28 12.58 -8.75
C ASP A 189 6.66 11.83 -9.94
N LEU A 190 5.77 12.52 -10.64
CA LEU A 190 5.05 12.01 -11.80
C LEU A 190 5.97 11.79 -13.01
N GLY A 191 7.03 12.60 -13.15
CA GLY A 191 8.01 12.44 -14.22
C GLY A 191 8.84 11.17 -14.03
N ALA A 192 9.19 10.86 -12.78
CA ALA A 192 9.98 9.68 -12.44
C ALA A 192 9.27 8.35 -12.78
N LEU A 193 7.93 8.35 -12.88
CA LEU A 193 7.13 7.17 -13.25
C LEU A 193 7.45 6.65 -14.66
N PHE A 194 7.92 7.53 -15.54
CA PHE A 194 8.09 7.26 -16.97
C PHE A 194 9.55 7.28 -17.42
N LEU A 195 10.50 7.18 -16.47
CA LEU A 195 11.90 7.05 -16.80
C LEU A 195 12.11 5.82 -17.70
N LYS A 196 12.83 6.03 -18.80
CA LYS A 196 13.13 4.97 -19.77
C LYS A 196 13.91 3.87 -19.09
N LYS A 197 13.35 2.66 -19.11
CA LYS A 197 14.03 1.47 -18.61
C LYS A 197 15.16 1.10 -19.56
N GLY A 198 16.39 1.11 -19.08
CA GLY A 198 17.50 0.48 -19.79
C GLY A 198 17.37 -1.06 -19.77
N SER A 199 18.27 -1.75 -20.46
CA SER A 199 18.33 -3.23 -20.46
C SER A 199 18.60 -3.81 -19.06
N VAL A 200 19.15 -2.99 -18.15
CA VAL A 200 19.38 -3.33 -16.75
C VAL A 200 18.66 -2.29 -15.88
N PRO A 201 17.85 -2.71 -14.89
CA PRO A 201 17.25 -1.79 -13.92
C PRO A 201 18.35 -1.04 -13.16
N ASN A 202 18.28 0.29 -13.13
CA ASN A 202 19.15 1.13 -12.33
C ASN A 202 18.37 1.75 -11.15
N ALA A 203 19.08 2.28 -10.15
CA ALA A 203 18.48 2.85 -8.96
C ALA A 203 17.48 3.98 -9.29
N GLU A 204 17.78 4.82 -10.29
CA GLU A 204 16.91 5.92 -10.73
C GLU A 204 15.54 5.39 -11.20
N THR A 205 15.55 4.33 -12.02
CA THR A 205 14.33 3.70 -12.55
C THR A 205 13.53 2.99 -11.46
N LEU A 206 14.21 2.29 -10.55
CA LEU A 206 13.56 1.58 -9.44
C LEU A 206 12.93 2.57 -8.44
N ASN A 207 13.61 3.67 -8.16
CA ASN A 207 13.10 4.74 -7.29
C ASN A 207 11.94 5.50 -7.94
N GLY A 208 11.83 5.48 -9.26
CA GLY A 208 10.71 6.07 -10.00
C GLY A 208 9.38 5.34 -9.83
N PHE A 209 9.38 4.06 -9.42
CA PHE A 209 8.14 3.31 -9.25
C PHE A 209 7.26 3.88 -8.13
N PHE A 210 5.95 3.86 -8.36
CA PHE A 210 4.95 4.39 -7.42
C PHE A 210 5.13 3.83 -5.99
N SER A 211 5.26 2.51 -5.83
CA SER A 211 5.48 1.88 -4.53
C SER A 211 6.82 2.25 -3.90
N SER A 212 7.89 2.39 -4.67
CA SER A 212 9.20 2.86 -4.17
C SER A 212 9.13 4.31 -3.68
N GLN A 213 8.37 5.15 -4.36
CA GLN A 213 8.15 6.55 -3.96
C GLN A 213 7.31 6.64 -2.67
N LEU A 214 6.25 5.84 -2.54
CA LEU A 214 5.52 5.70 -1.27
C LEU A 214 6.43 5.20 -0.15
N TRP A 215 7.26 4.20 -0.45
CA TRP A 215 8.15 3.63 0.55
C TRP A 215 9.20 4.61 1.07
N SER A 216 9.75 5.43 0.19
CA SER A 216 10.82 6.38 0.54
C SER A 216 10.31 7.72 1.08
N LYS A 217 9.16 8.21 0.59
CA LYS A 217 8.66 9.58 0.82
C LYS A 217 7.24 9.63 1.36
N GLY A 218 6.56 8.49 1.47
CA GLY A 218 5.17 8.41 1.92
C GLY A 218 5.06 8.43 3.43
N GLU A 219 3.97 9.03 3.91
CA GLU A 219 3.58 8.97 5.32
C GLU A 219 3.00 7.60 5.65
N ARG A 220 3.34 7.04 6.81
CA ARG A 220 2.81 5.75 7.25
C ARG A 220 1.37 5.89 7.72
N MET A 221 0.56 4.87 7.41
CA MET A 221 -0.79 4.77 7.96
C MET A 221 -0.71 4.54 9.47
N THR A 222 -1.53 5.28 10.21
CA THR A 222 -1.78 5.12 11.65
C THR A 222 -3.29 4.90 11.88
N GLN A 223 -3.67 4.44 13.07
CA GLN A 223 -5.08 4.30 13.44
C GLN A 223 -5.86 5.62 13.28
N ALA A 224 -5.24 6.76 13.66
CA ALA A 224 -5.87 8.08 13.56
C ALA A 224 -6.09 8.50 12.10
N THR A 225 -5.07 8.34 11.25
CA THR A 225 -5.18 8.69 9.83
C THR A 225 -6.13 7.77 9.07
N GLU A 226 -6.21 6.49 9.46
CA GLU A 226 -7.18 5.55 8.90
C GLU A 226 -8.62 5.93 9.27
N ALA A 227 -8.87 6.27 10.54
CA ALA A 227 -10.19 6.73 10.98
C ALA A 227 -10.63 8.01 10.23
N GLN A 228 -9.70 8.95 10.03
CA GLN A 228 -9.96 10.14 9.23
C GLN A 228 -10.33 9.78 7.78
N MET A 229 -9.50 8.97 7.11
CA MET A 229 -9.73 8.53 5.73
C MET A 229 -11.10 7.85 5.55
N LEU A 230 -11.47 6.93 6.46
CA LEU A 230 -12.76 6.25 6.42
C LEU A 230 -13.93 7.22 6.65
N SER A 231 -13.76 8.20 7.54
CA SER A 231 -14.77 9.25 7.75
C SER A 231 -15.00 10.11 6.50
N GLU A 232 -13.94 10.37 5.74
CA GLU A 232 -14.00 11.14 4.49
C GLU A 232 -14.68 10.34 3.38
N ARG A 233 -14.37 9.04 3.24
CA ARG A 233 -15.07 8.15 2.29
C ARG A 233 -16.57 8.06 2.56
N ASN A 234 -16.97 7.84 3.81
CA ASN A 234 -18.39 7.73 4.17
C ASN A 234 -19.18 9.01 3.89
N LYS A 235 -18.54 10.19 3.92
CA LYS A 235 -19.22 11.45 3.57
C LYS A 235 -19.52 11.56 2.07
N VAL A 236 -18.69 10.96 1.21
CA VAL A 236 -18.87 11.00 -0.25
C VAL A 236 -20.01 10.08 -0.69
N ASP A 237 -20.18 8.93 -0.05
CA ASP A 237 -21.23 7.94 -0.39
C ASP A 237 -22.66 8.35 0.00
N VAL A 238 -22.83 9.30 0.94
CA VAL A 238 -24.17 9.74 1.41
C VAL A 238 -24.78 10.85 0.53
N THR A 239 -24.02 11.37 -0.43
CA THR A 239 -24.44 12.47 -1.32
C THR A 239 -24.76 12.06 -2.76
N ALA A 240 -24.86 10.75 -3.04
CA ALA A 240 -25.20 10.22 -4.37
C ALA A 240 -26.70 9.89 -4.54
#